data_AF-A0A9D2E5P1-F1
#
_entry.id   AF-A0A9D2E5P1-F1
#
_cell.length_a   1.000
_cell.length_b   1.000
_cell.length_c   1.000
_cell.angle_alpha   90.00
_cell.angle_beta   90.00
_cell.angle_gamma   90.00
#
_symmetry.space_group_name_H-M   'P 1'
#
loop_
_entity.id
_entity.type
_entity.pdbx_description
1 polymer ?
#
loop_
_entity_poly.entity_id
_entity_poly.type
_entity_poly.pdbx_seq_one_letter_code
_entity_poly.pdbx_strand_id
1 'polypeptide(L)'
;MEQNAKTLMVLGTASGVGKSTLVIGLCRLLRRRGLRVAPFKAQNISDNAHLLPDGRRMARSQAIAAAACGLDPEPDMNPVLLIPRHGGCEAVVDGAAVPRFDRDACRAAARRAYDRLAERFEAVVAEGAGLSPRSTARWPCWPRRNGRW
;
A
#
# COMPACT_ATOMS: atom_id res chain seq x y z
N MET A 1 -16.37 6.02 17.65
CA MET A 1 -16.38 4.62 17.20
C MET A 1 -15.03 4.04 17.55
N GLU A 2 -14.97 3.03 18.41
CA GLU A 2 -13.71 2.34 18.74
C GLU A 2 -13.30 1.45 17.57
N GLN A 3 -12.10 1.66 17.04
CA GLN A 3 -11.52 0.74 16.06
C GLN A 3 -11.11 -0.55 16.77
N ASN A 4 -11.68 -1.66 16.32
CA ASN A 4 -11.55 -2.96 16.99
C ASN A 4 -10.44 -3.85 16.38
N ALA A 5 -9.91 -3.50 15.20
CA ALA A 5 -8.87 -4.27 14.54
C ALA A 5 -7.50 -4.16 15.25
N LYS A 6 -6.79 -5.29 15.34
CA LYS A 6 -5.38 -5.33 15.74
C LYS A 6 -4.48 -5.16 14.51
N THR A 7 -3.62 -4.14 14.53
CA THR A 7 -2.74 -3.87 13.38
C THR A 7 -1.31 -4.31 13.65
N LEU A 8 -0.78 -5.14 12.76
CA LEU A 8 0.62 -5.55 12.74
C LEU A 8 1.34 -4.86 11.58
N MET A 9 2.29 -3.98 11.90
CA MET A 9 3.09 -3.28 10.90
C MET A 9 4.42 -3.98 10.64
N VAL A 10 4.71 -4.27 9.36
CA VAL A 10 5.96 -4.84 8.89
C VAL A 10 6.83 -3.74 8.28
N LEU A 11 7.92 -3.42 8.94
CA LEU A 11 8.92 -2.44 8.51
C LEU A 11 10.20 -3.13 8.03
N GLY A 12 11.04 -2.40 7.31
CA GLY A 12 12.34 -2.91 6.88
C GLY A 12 13.32 -1.80 6.53
N THR A 13 14.60 -2.12 6.66
CA THR A 13 15.74 -1.21 6.56
C THR A 13 16.18 -0.88 5.13
N ALA A 14 15.52 -1.49 4.14
CA ALA A 14 15.66 -1.14 2.73
C ALA A 14 14.42 -1.59 1.93
N SER A 15 14.35 -1.14 0.68
CA SER A 15 13.46 -1.75 -0.31
C SER A 15 14.00 -3.12 -0.73
N GLY A 16 13.13 -4.07 -1.11
CA GLY A 16 13.56 -5.39 -1.57
C GLY A 16 13.96 -6.42 -0.50
N VAL A 17 14.01 -6.06 0.79
CA VAL A 17 14.41 -6.98 1.89
C VAL A 17 13.39 -8.08 2.24
N GLY A 18 12.40 -8.35 1.38
CA GLY A 18 11.40 -9.41 1.60
C GLY A 18 10.18 -9.03 2.45
N LYS A 19 9.94 -7.74 2.73
CA LYS A 19 8.75 -7.28 3.50
C LYS A 19 7.44 -7.80 2.93
N SER A 20 7.22 -7.67 1.62
CA SER A 20 5.97 -8.11 0.98
C SER A 20 5.78 -9.62 1.11
N THR A 21 6.85 -10.41 0.98
CA THR A 21 6.81 -11.87 1.21
C THR A 21 6.38 -12.19 2.63
N LEU A 22 6.95 -11.48 3.62
CA LEU A 22 6.57 -11.65 5.03
C LEU A 22 5.11 -11.26 5.27
N VAL A 23 4.66 -10.13 4.72
CA VAL A 23 3.26 -9.68 4.80
C VAL A 23 2.31 -10.72 4.20
N ILE A 24 2.61 -11.26 3.02
CA ILE A 24 1.83 -12.31 2.37
C ILE A 24 1.77 -13.57 3.25
N GLY A 25 2.91 -13.99 3.82
CA GLY A 25 2.97 -15.15 4.72
C GLY A 25 2.14 -14.96 6.00
N LEU A 26 2.24 -13.78 6.63
CA LEU A 26 1.46 -13.42 7.82
C LEU A 26 -0.03 -13.36 7.51
N CYS A 27 -0.42 -12.75 6.39
CA CYS A 27 -1.80 -12.73 5.91
C CYS A 27 -2.38 -14.14 5.79
N ARG A 28 -1.64 -15.05 5.11
CA ARG A 28 -2.07 -16.44 4.94
C ARG A 28 -2.13 -17.19 6.27
N LEU A 29 -1.18 -16.97 7.17
CA LEU A 29 -1.15 -17.58 8.50
C LEU A 29 -2.36 -17.16 9.34
N LEU A 30 -2.61 -15.85 9.45
CA LEU A 30 -3.73 -15.31 10.24
C LEU A 30 -5.07 -15.78 9.69
N ARG A 31 -5.23 -15.78 8.36
CA ARG A 31 -6.43 -16.32 7.70
C ARG A 31 -6.66 -17.80 8.01
N ARG A 32 -5.59 -18.62 7.99
CA ARG A 32 -5.65 -20.06 8.33
C ARG A 32 -5.98 -20.30 9.80
N ARG A 33 -5.71 -19.34 10.68
CA ARG A 33 -6.14 -19.36 12.09
C ARG A 33 -7.56 -18.86 12.32
N GLY A 34 -8.32 -18.59 11.25
CA GLY A 34 -9.73 -18.21 11.33
C GLY A 34 -9.99 -16.72 11.49
N LEU A 35 -8.95 -15.87 11.51
CA LEU A 35 -9.13 -14.42 11.62
C LEU A 35 -9.57 -13.80 10.30
N ARG A 36 -10.49 -12.83 10.38
CA ARG A 36 -10.76 -11.89 9.28
C ARG A 36 -9.61 -10.89 9.21
N VAL A 37 -8.69 -11.10 8.28
CA VAL A 37 -7.48 -10.28 8.13
C VAL A 37 -7.48 -9.57 6.78
N ALA A 38 -7.08 -8.30 6.76
CA ALA A 38 -6.84 -7.54 5.53
C ALA A 38 -5.36 -7.14 5.39
N PRO A 39 -4.79 -7.15 4.17
CA PRO A 39 -3.51 -6.53 3.91
C PRO A 39 -3.71 -5.02 3.75
N PHE A 40 -2.69 -4.24 4.11
CA PHE A 40 -2.74 -2.80 3.89
C PHE A 40 -1.37 -2.23 3.54
N LYS A 41 -1.33 -1.39 2.51
CA LYS A 41 -0.17 -0.54 2.20
C LYS A 41 -0.64 0.84 1.78
N ALA A 42 -0.55 1.77 2.73
CA ALA A 42 -0.99 3.17 2.56
C ALA A 42 -0.50 3.81 1.26
N GLN A 43 0.79 3.63 0.93
CA GLN A 43 1.38 4.12 -0.31
C GLN A 43 2.31 3.07 -0.90
N ASN A 44 2.14 2.79 -2.20
CA ASN A 44 3.02 1.94 -2.97
C ASN A 44 3.66 2.72 -4.13
N ILE A 45 4.86 2.31 -4.55
CA ILE A 45 5.53 2.79 -5.75
C ILE A 45 5.82 1.56 -6.61
N SER A 46 5.12 1.40 -7.73
CA SER A 46 5.27 0.23 -8.60
C SER A 46 4.77 0.53 -10.01
N ASP A 47 5.50 0.05 -11.00
CA ASP A 47 5.09 -0.01 -12.41
C ASP A 47 4.21 -1.24 -12.73
N ASN A 48 4.15 -2.21 -11.83
CA ASN A 48 3.38 -3.44 -11.96
C ASN A 48 1.99 -3.29 -11.29
N ALA A 49 1.12 -2.51 -11.93
CA ALA A 49 -0.26 -2.36 -11.52
C ALA A 49 -1.11 -3.60 -11.86
N HIS A 50 -2.06 -3.90 -11.00
CA HIS A 50 -3.13 -4.88 -11.20
C HIS A 50 -4.43 -4.12 -11.50
N LEU A 51 -5.13 -4.54 -12.56
CA LEU A 51 -6.41 -3.98 -12.97
C LEU A 51 -7.53 -4.78 -12.30
N LEU A 52 -8.41 -4.07 -11.59
CA LEU A 52 -9.62 -4.62 -11.00
C LEU A 52 -10.73 -4.73 -12.06
N PRO A 53 -11.75 -5.58 -11.86
CA PRO A 53 -12.82 -5.77 -12.83
C PRO A 53 -13.58 -4.48 -13.21
N ASP A 54 -13.63 -3.50 -12.30
CA ASP A 54 -14.28 -2.21 -12.49
C ASP A 54 -13.36 -1.13 -13.08
N GLY A 55 -12.17 -1.52 -13.55
CA GLY A 55 -11.19 -0.61 -14.15
C GLY A 55 -10.30 0.14 -13.14
N ARG A 56 -10.52 -0.03 -11.82
CA ARG A 56 -9.65 0.54 -10.79
C ARG A 56 -8.31 -0.20 -10.74
N ARG A 57 -7.29 0.44 -10.18
CA ARG A 57 -5.91 -0.08 -10.17
C ARG A 57 -5.32 -0.08 -8.77
N MET A 58 -4.53 -1.11 -8.48
CA MET A 58 -3.72 -1.21 -7.27
C MET A 58 -2.40 -1.92 -7.58
N ALA A 59 -1.42 -1.91 -6.67
CA ALA A 59 -0.18 -2.65 -6.91
C ALA A 59 -0.42 -4.17 -6.95
N ARG A 60 0.22 -4.88 -7.88
CA ARG A 60 0.11 -6.34 -7.98
C ARG A 60 0.54 -7.07 -6.70
N SER A 61 1.56 -6.57 -5.99
CA SER A 61 1.99 -7.17 -4.71
C SER A 61 0.89 -7.12 -3.64
N GLN A 62 0.07 -6.08 -3.65
CA GLN A 62 -1.07 -5.95 -2.73
C GLN A 62 -2.26 -6.80 -3.16
N ALA A 63 -2.48 -6.98 -4.47
CA ALA A 63 -3.46 -7.96 -4.96
C ALA A 63 -3.09 -9.40 -4.56
N ILE A 64 -1.80 -9.76 -4.60
CA ILE A 64 -1.32 -11.06 -4.10
C ILE A 64 -1.53 -11.18 -2.59
N ALA A 65 -1.30 -10.11 -1.82
CA ALA A 65 -1.58 -10.11 -0.38
C ALA A 65 -3.09 -10.27 -0.09
N ALA A 66 -3.97 -9.69 -0.91
CA ALA A 66 -5.43 -9.89 -0.80
C ALA A 66 -5.80 -11.37 -0.98
N ALA A 67 -5.25 -12.00 -2.02
CA ALA A 67 -5.41 -13.44 -2.24
C ALA A 67 -4.80 -14.30 -1.11
N ALA A 68 -3.76 -13.81 -0.41
CA ALA A 68 -3.21 -14.48 0.76
C ALA A 68 -4.20 -14.48 1.94
N CYS A 69 -4.97 -13.40 2.10
CA CYS A 69 -6.09 -13.30 3.03
C CYS A 69 -7.35 -14.05 2.57
N GLY A 70 -7.41 -14.52 1.31
CA GLY A 70 -8.61 -15.10 0.72
C GLY A 70 -9.70 -14.06 0.47
N LEU A 71 -9.30 -12.85 0.07
CA LEU A 71 -10.17 -11.72 -0.26
C LEU A 71 -9.99 -11.33 -1.71
N ASP A 72 -11.03 -10.77 -2.30
CA ASP A 72 -10.91 -10.06 -3.56
C ASP A 72 -10.08 -8.78 -3.38
N PRO A 73 -9.21 -8.44 -4.34
CA PRO A 73 -8.42 -7.22 -4.28
C PRO A 73 -9.33 -5.99 -4.35
N GLU A 74 -9.12 -5.02 -3.47
CA GLU A 74 -9.86 -3.75 -3.47
C GLU A 74 -8.92 -2.55 -3.17
N PRO A 75 -9.27 -1.33 -3.61
CA PRO A 75 -8.39 -0.17 -3.45
C PRO A 75 -8.08 0.20 -2.00
N ASP A 76 -8.95 -0.13 -1.05
CA ASP A 76 -8.69 0.16 0.37
C ASP A 76 -7.42 -0.52 0.89
N MET A 77 -7.04 -1.65 0.30
CA MET A 77 -5.80 -2.37 0.64
C MET A 77 -4.55 -1.63 0.12
N ASN A 78 -4.69 -0.79 -0.92
CA ASN A 78 -3.61 0.03 -1.45
C ASN A 78 -4.14 1.36 -2.02
N PRO A 79 -4.51 2.31 -1.14
CA PRO A 79 -5.27 3.50 -1.52
C PRO A 79 -4.46 4.52 -2.31
N VAL A 80 -3.12 4.51 -2.18
CA VAL A 80 -2.22 5.35 -2.97
C VAL A 80 -1.21 4.47 -3.71
N LEU A 81 -1.22 4.54 -5.03
CA LEU A 81 -0.23 3.91 -5.90
C LEU A 81 0.42 4.99 -6.76
N LEU A 82 1.74 5.10 -6.67
CA LEU A 82 2.54 5.93 -7.57
C LEU A 82 3.18 5.04 -8.63
N ILE A 83 2.86 5.30 -9.88
CA ILE A 83 3.38 4.54 -11.01
C ILE A 83 4.48 5.37 -11.68
N PRO A 84 5.75 4.90 -11.70
CA PRO A 84 6.83 5.59 -12.38
C PRO A 84 6.53 5.84 -13.86
N ARG A 85 6.80 7.08 -14.32
CA ARG A 85 6.70 7.51 -15.71
C ARG A 85 7.97 8.29 -16.09
N HIS A 86 8.18 8.51 -17.38
CA HIS A 86 9.24 9.41 -17.82
C HIS A 86 8.97 10.83 -17.30
N GLY A 87 9.88 11.36 -16.49
CA GLY A 87 9.79 12.73 -15.94
C GLY A 87 8.91 12.91 -14.70
N GLY A 88 8.39 11.83 -14.10
CA GLY A 88 7.57 11.93 -12.89
C GLY A 88 6.88 10.64 -12.51
N CYS A 89 5.75 10.74 -11.81
CA CYS A 89 4.90 9.59 -11.49
C CYS A 89 3.43 9.92 -11.72
N GLU A 90 2.71 8.95 -12.27
CA GLU A 90 1.25 8.95 -12.29
C GLU A 90 0.76 8.55 -10.90
N ALA A 91 -0.12 9.35 -10.32
CA ALA A 91 -0.74 9.04 -9.04
C ALA A 91 -2.09 8.36 -9.27
N VAL A 92 -2.30 7.26 -8.56
CA VAL A 92 -3.58 6.56 -8.46
C VAL A 92 -4.05 6.65 -7.02
N VAL A 93 -5.24 7.19 -6.81
CA VAL A 93 -5.85 7.39 -5.48
C VAL A 93 -7.22 6.71 -5.47
N ASP A 94 -7.47 5.89 -4.45
CA ASP A 94 -8.70 5.10 -4.30
C ASP A 94 -9.02 4.26 -5.57
N GLY A 95 -7.97 3.85 -6.28
CA GLY A 95 -8.05 3.04 -7.49
C GLY A 95 -8.13 3.81 -8.82
N ALA A 96 -8.30 5.13 -8.79
CA ALA A 96 -8.45 5.97 -9.99
C ALA A 96 -7.23 6.85 -10.25
N ALA A 97 -6.91 7.11 -11.52
CA ALA A 97 -5.87 8.07 -11.88
C ALA A 97 -6.25 9.47 -11.40
N VAL A 98 -5.32 10.21 -10.80
CA VAL A 98 -5.52 11.62 -10.46
C VAL A 98 -4.54 12.50 -11.25
N PRO A 99 -4.96 13.70 -11.69
CA PRO A 99 -4.17 14.56 -12.57
C PRO A 99 -2.90 15.10 -11.89
N ARG A 100 -2.91 15.22 -10.56
CA ARG A 100 -1.79 15.74 -9.77
C ARG A 100 -1.69 15.00 -8.45
N PHE A 101 -0.46 14.66 -8.07
CA PHE A 101 -0.17 14.17 -6.72
C PHE A 101 -0.38 15.30 -5.71
N ASP A 102 -1.25 15.06 -4.74
CA ASP A 102 -1.49 15.90 -3.58
C ASP A 102 -1.21 15.07 -2.32
N ARG A 103 -0.25 15.54 -1.51
CA ARG A 103 0.20 14.82 -0.30
C ARG A 103 -0.89 14.69 0.74
N ASP A 104 -1.67 15.75 0.97
CA ASP A 104 -2.67 15.78 2.03
C ASP A 104 -3.90 14.99 1.62
N ALA A 105 -4.30 15.09 0.35
CA ALA A 105 -5.35 14.25 -0.21
C ALA A 105 -4.97 12.76 -0.15
N CYS A 106 -3.74 12.41 -0.52
CA CYS A 106 -3.23 11.03 -0.43
C CYS A 106 -3.21 10.52 1.02
N ARG A 107 -2.77 11.36 1.97
CA ARG A 107 -2.77 11.01 3.40
C ARG A 107 -4.19 10.79 3.92
N ALA A 108 -5.13 11.64 3.53
CA ALA A 108 -6.54 11.52 3.90
C ALA A 108 -7.17 10.26 3.30
N ALA A 109 -6.90 9.95 2.02
CA ALA A 109 -7.35 8.71 1.38
C ALA A 109 -6.80 7.47 2.10
N ALA A 110 -5.50 7.46 2.39
CA ALA A 110 -4.87 6.36 3.13
C ALA A 110 -5.49 6.15 4.51
N ARG A 111 -5.80 7.24 5.22
CA ARG A 111 -6.47 7.16 6.53
C ARG A 111 -7.87 6.59 6.41
N ARG A 112 -8.70 7.11 5.50
CA ARG A 112 -10.08 6.63 5.30
C ARG A 112 -10.13 5.16 4.90
N ALA A 113 -9.24 4.73 3.99
CA ALA A 113 -9.12 3.35 3.58
C ALA A 113 -8.74 2.43 4.74
N TYR A 114 -7.75 2.81 5.54
CA TYR A 114 -7.39 2.08 6.75
C TYR A 114 -8.55 1.99 7.74
N ASP A 115 -9.24 3.11 8.02
CA ASP A 115 -10.35 3.14 8.96
C ASP A 115 -11.48 2.17 8.51
N ARG A 116 -11.84 2.16 7.22
CA ARG A 116 -12.81 1.21 6.66
C ARG A 116 -12.37 -0.26 6.81
N LEU A 117 -11.08 -0.55 6.59
CA LEU A 117 -10.55 -1.91 6.80
C LEU A 117 -10.58 -2.28 8.29
N ALA A 118 -10.20 -1.37 9.18
CA ALA A 118 -10.17 -1.60 10.62
C ALA A 118 -11.57 -1.77 11.24
N GLU A 119 -12.61 -1.27 10.58
CA GLU A 119 -14.01 -1.51 10.93
C GLU A 119 -14.51 -2.90 10.47
N ARG A 120 -14.03 -3.39 9.32
CA ARG A 120 -14.50 -4.63 8.68
C ARG A 120 -13.77 -5.89 9.14
N PHE A 121 -12.51 -5.75 9.56
CA PHE A 121 -11.59 -6.86 9.83
C PHE A 121 -11.13 -6.88 11.28
N GLU A 122 -10.75 -8.07 11.77
CA GLU A 122 -10.21 -8.26 13.13
C GLU A 122 -8.71 -7.94 13.18
N ALA A 123 -8.02 -8.10 12.06
CA ALA A 123 -6.60 -7.79 11.94
C ALA A 123 -6.26 -7.08 10.62
N VAL A 124 -5.30 -6.16 10.68
CA VAL A 124 -4.71 -5.52 9.50
C VAL A 124 -3.20 -5.77 9.49
N VAL A 125 -2.68 -6.34 8.42
CA VAL A 125 -1.22 -6.51 8.23
C VAL A 125 -0.73 -5.38 7.33
N ALA A 126 -0.10 -4.38 7.95
CA ALA A 126 0.33 -3.16 7.29
C ALA A 126 1.79 -3.24 6.81
N GLU A 127 2.06 -2.97 5.53
CA GLU A 127 3.42 -2.95 4.98
C GLU A 127 4.00 -1.53 4.92
N GLY A 128 5.10 -1.28 5.65
CA GLY A 128 5.85 -0.03 5.54
C GLY A 128 6.55 0.15 4.19
N ALA A 129 6.76 1.40 3.79
CA ALA A 129 7.72 1.70 2.73
C ALA A 129 9.13 1.27 3.18
N GLY A 130 9.95 0.76 2.26
CA GLY A 130 11.35 0.47 2.60
C GLY A 130 12.08 1.77 2.90
N LEU A 131 12.61 1.92 4.11
CA LEU A 131 13.49 3.04 4.45
C LEU A 131 14.82 2.78 3.73
N SER A 132 15.17 3.51 2.68
CA SER A 132 16.55 3.45 2.16
C SER A 132 17.21 4.80 2.42
N PRO A 133 18.42 4.86 3.01
CA PRO A 133 19.19 6.10 3.12
C PRO A 133 19.44 6.77 1.75
N ARG A 134 19.38 6.00 0.65
CA ARG A 134 19.48 6.50 -0.73
C ARG A 134 18.13 6.89 -1.37
N SER A 135 17.00 6.63 -0.69
CA SER A 135 15.66 6.88 -1.27
C SER A 135 15.28 8.35 -1.39
N THR A 136 16.03 9.27 -0.76
CA THR A 136 15.80 10.71 -0.91
C THR A 136 16.48 11.33 -2.15
N ALA A 137 17.36 10.60 -2.85
CA ALA A 137 18.23 11.20 -3.86
C ALA A 137 18.00 10.75 -5.32
N ARG A 138 17.36 9.60 -5.59
CA ARG A 138 17.25 9.05 -6.97
C ARG A 138 15.99 8.22 -7.21
N TRP A 139 14.80 8.79 -7.06
CA TRP A 139 13.57 8.13 -7.54
C TRP A 139 12.77 9.09 -8.41
N PRO A 140 12.24 8.66 -9.58
CA PRO A 140 11.56 9.53 -10.53
C PRO A 140 10.31 10.22 -9.96
N CYS A 141 9.72 9.65 -8.89
CA CYS A 141 8.54 10.22 -8.23
C CYS A 141 8.84 11.40 -7.30
N TRP A 142 10.10 11.58 -6.90
CA TRP A 142 10.47 12.61 -5.93
C TRP A 142 11.25 13.71 -6.64
N PRO A 143 10.86 15.00 -6.50
CA PRO A 143 11.64 16.09 -7.06
C PRO A 143 13.07 16.02 -6.53
N ARG A 144 14.05 16.26 -7.41
CA ARG A 144 15.46 16.38 -7.01
C ARG A 144 15.55 17.46 -5.94
N ARG A 145 15.75 17.09 -4.68
CA ARG A 145 16.09 18.04 -3.63
C ARG A 145 17.55 18.43 -3.83
N ASN A 146 17.80 19.69 -4.19
CA ASN A 146 19.14 20.27 -4.18
C ASN A 146 19.63 20.39 -2.72
N GLY A 147 20.22 19.32 -2.20
CA GLY A 147 21.33 19.35 -1.24
C GLY A 147 21.25 20.23 0.01
N ARG A 148 20.11 20.37 0.70
CA ARG A 148 20.10 20.91 2.08
C ARG A 148 19.20 20.06 2.97
N TRP A 149 19.83 19.49 4.00
CA TRP A 149 19.18 18.97 5.20
C TRP A 149 19.02 20.12 6.19
#